data_AF-J5L1B3-F1
#
_entry.id   AF-J5L1B3-F1
#
_cell.length_a   1.000
_cell.length_b   1.000
_cell.length_c   1.000
_cell.angle_alpha   90.00
_cell.angle_beta   90.00
_cell.angle_gamma   90.00
#
_symmetry.space_group_name_H-M   'P 1'
#
loop_
_entity.id
_entity.type
_entity.pdbx_description
1 polymer ?
#
loop_
_entity_poly.entity_id
_entity_poly.type
_entity_poly.pdbx_seq_one_letter_code
_entity_poly.pdbx_strand_id
1 'polypeptide(L)'
;MREKIKALLEQNPKISLGEIAKELNISDYEVLLNLPEELCKAAGGERFGEVIKELESWGEVLFVKNTPNFIIEFRTKIPSGRNAQGFYNFGMGAKGEESHGLGILGGHLRADVIEKIFFVTQTFMGLVTKSVQFYDKNGENIFKIYVARDEKRELSPTQVKAFEEFKAKL
;
A
#
# COMPACT_ATOMS: atom_id res chain seq x y z
N MET A 1 -18.01 8.80 11.76
CA MET A 1 -17.02 7.72 12.03
C MET A 1 -15.65 8.31 12.33
N ARG A 2 -15.12 9.20 11.47
CA ARG A 2 -13.87 9.97 11.70
C ARG A 2 -13.61 10.44 13.13
N GLU A 3 -14.55 11.14 13.78
CA GLU A 3 -14.35 11.61 15.17
C GLU A 3 -14.16 10.48 16.19
N LYS A 4 -14.81 9.32 15.99
CA LYS A 4 -14.63 8.15 16.87
C LYS A 4 -13.22 7.58 16.72
N ILE A 5 -12.73 7.46 15.48
CA ILE A 5 -11.38 6.99 15.18
C ILE A 5 -10.34 7.96 15.76
N LYS A 6 -10.57 9.27 15.60
CA LYS A 6 -9.70 10.31 16.17
C LYS A 6 -9.60 10.18 17.69
N ALA A 7 -10.73 10.02 18.38
CA ALA A 7 -10.74 9.84 19.83
C ALA A 7 -9.95 8.60 20.29
N LEU A 8 -10.06 7.47 19.57
CA LEU A 8 -9.27 6.27 19.87
C LEU A 8 -7.76 6.49 19.69
N LEU A 9 -7.36 7.20 18.62
CA LEU A 9 -5.97 7.56 18.37
C LEU A 9 -5.41 8.54 19.42
N GLU A 10 -6.23 9.48 19.91
CA GLU A 10 -5.84 10.41 20.98
C GLU A 10 -5.65 9.68 22.31
N GLN A 11 -6.51 8.71 22.63
CA GLN A 11 -6.40 7.88 23.83
C GLN A 11 -5.23 6.91 23.77
N ASN A 12 -5.00 6.30 22.60
CA ASN A 12 -3.89 5.39 22.37
C ASN A 12 -3.24 5.66 21.00
N PRO A 13 -2.21 6.50 20.92
CA PRO A 13 -1.51 6.81 19.65
C PRO A 13 -0.83 5.60 18.99
N LYS A 14 -0.75 4.46 19.69
CA LYS A 14 -0.15 3.21 19.21
C LYS A 14 -1.18 2.15 18.81
N ILE A 15 -2.47 2.44 18.93
CA ILE A 15 -3.53 1.51 18.51
C ILE A 15 -3.38 1.21 17.01
N SER A 16 -3.41 -0.06 16.64
CA SER A 16 -3.33 -0.47 15.25
C SER A 16 -4.68 -0.28 14.55
N LEU A 17 -4.66 -0.16 13.23
CA LEU A 17 -5.90 0.02 12.45
C LEU A 17 -6.86 -1.18 12.60
N GLY A 18 -6.33 -2.39 12.74
CA GLY A 18 -7.15 -3.59 12.98
C GLY A 18 -7.80 -3.62 14.37
N GLU A 19 -7.14 -3.04 15.39
CA GLU A 19 -7.75 -2.87 16.72
C GLU A 19 -8.88 -1.83 16.67
N ILE A 20 -8.68 -0.71 15.97
CA ILE A 20 -9.73 0.30 15.73
C ILE A 20 -10.93 -0.35 15.02
N ALA A 21 -10.68 -1.13 13.97
CA ALA A 21 -11.71 -1.83 13.22
C ALA A 21 -12.54 -2.76 14.12
N LYS A 22 -11.86 -3.55 14.96
CA LYS A 22 -12.49 -4.45 15.92
C LYS A 22 -13.31 -3.71 16.98
N GLU A 23 -12.76 -2.64 17.56
CA GLU A 23 -13.42 -1.87 18.63
C GLU A 23 -14.68 -1.15 18.13
N LEU A 24 -14.64 -0.63 16.91
CA LEU A 24 -15.76 0.06 16.29
C LEU A 24 -16.70 -0.86 15.50
N ASN A 25 -16.38 -2.16 15.41
CA ASN A 25 -17.10 -3.17 14.62
C ASN A 25 -17.31 -2.73 13.16
N ILE A 26 -16.22 -2.32 12.51
CA ILE A 26 -16.17 -1.90 11.10
C ILE A 26 -15.04 -2.62 10.37
N SER A 27 -15.00 -2.52 9.03
CA SER A 27 -13.91 -3.08 8.23
C SER A 27 -12.64 -2.21 8.30
N ASP A 28 -11.49 -2.81 7.99
CA ASP A 28 -10.22 -2.08 7.81
C ASP A 28 -10.37 -0.97 6.74
N TYR A 29 -11.15 -1.22 5.70
CA TYR A 29 -11.43 -0.25 4.65
C TYR A 29 -12.22 0.97 5.18
N GLU A 30 -13.24 0.75 6.01
CA GLU A 30 -13.98 1.82 6.67
C GLU A 30 -13.10 2.64 7.61
N VAL A 31 -12.13 2.00 8.28
CA VAL A 31 -11.11 2.71 9.07
C VAL A 31 -10.30 3.63 8.16
N LEU A 32 -9.75 3.12 7.05
CA LEU A 32 -8.93 3.90 6.12
C LEU A 32 -9.67 5.11 5.55
N LEU A 33 -10.94 4.97 5.18
CA LEU A 33 -11.79 6.07 4.69
C LEU A 33 -11.99 7.20 5.72
N ASN A 34 -11.86 6.87 7.01
CA ASN A 34 -12.17 7.76 8.11
C ASN A 34 -10.95 8.16 8.95
N LEU A 35 -9.75 7.72 8.59
CA LEU A 35 -8.52 8.16 9.25
C LEU A 35 -8.28 9.66 9.03
N PRO A 36 -7.60 10.35 9.98
CA PRO A 36 -7.10 11.70 9.76
C PRO A 36 -6.18 11.77 8.53
N GLU A 37 -6.24 12.88 7.78
CA GLU A 37 -5.52 13.03 6.50
C GLU A 37 -3.99 12.92 6.68
N GLU A 38 -3.51 13.36 7.84
CA GLU A 38 -2.11 13.27 8.27
C GLU A 38 -1.63 11.81 8.32
N LEU A 39 -2.51 10.88 8.70
CA LEU A 39 -2.21 9.46 8.76
C LEU A 39 -2.56 8.74 7.46
N CYS A 40 -3.66 9.12 6.80
CA CYS A 40 -4.12 8.45 5.60
C CYS A 40 -4.63 9.44 4.55
N LYS A 41 -4.07 9.38 3.34
CA LYS A 41 -4.62 10.11 2.20
C LYS A 41 -5.03 9.14 1.10
N ALA A 42 -6.21 9.36 0.55
CA ALA A 42 -6.81 8.50 -0.46
C ALA A 42 -6.69 9.13 -1.85
N ALA A 43 -6.44 8.31 -2.85
CA ALA A 43 -6.54 8.61 -4.26
C ALA A 43 -7.54 7.66 -4.93
N GLY A 44 -8.15 8.08 -6.03
CA GLY A 44 -8.97 7.19 -6.84
C GLY A 44 -8.13 6.21 -7.67
N GLY A 45 -8.72 5.10 -8.07
CA GLY A 45 -8.06 4.05 -8.84
C GLY A 45 -7.56 4.50 -10.22
N GLU A 46 -8.14 5.56 -10.79
CA GLU A 46 -7.69 6.19 -12.02
C GLU A 46 -6.23 6.64 -11.96
N ARG A 47 -5.70 6.89 -10.76
CA ARG A 47 -4.30 7.29 -10.52
C ARG A 47 -3.34 6.12 -10.37
N PHE A 48 -3.80 4.88 -10.55
CA PHE A 48 -2.95 3.69 -10.47
C PHE A 48 -1.67 3.81 -11.30
N GLY A 49 -1.77 4.31 -12.54
CA GLY A 49 -0.61 4.49 -13.41
C GLY A 49 0.44 5.45 -12.85
N GLU A 50 0.02 6.56 -12.26
CA GLU A 50 0.92 7.52 -11.59
C GLU A 50 1.56 6.91 -10.35
N VAL A 51 0.75 6.26 -9.51
CA VAL A 51 1.19 5.66 -8.25
C VAL A 51 2.19 4.52 -8.49
N ILE A 52 1.89 3.61 -9.41
CA ILE A 52 2.78 2.48 -9.66
C ILE A 52 4.10 2.96 -10.26
N LYS A 53 4.06 4.01 -11.10
CA LYS A 53 5.26 4.61 -11.68
C LYS A 53 6.15 5.29 -10.62
N GLU A 54 5.54 5.95 -9.64
CA GLU A 54 6.27 6.48 -8.48
C GLU A 54 6.95 5.34 -7.71
N LEU A 55 6.22 4.25 -7.43
CA LEU A 55 6.72 3.12 -6.65
C LEU A 55 7.88 2.37 -7.33
N GLU A 56 7.96 2.37 -8.68
CA GLU A 56 9.13 1.86 -9.42
C GLU A 56 10.43 2.57 -9.02
N SER A 57 10.37 3.84 -8.59
CA SER A 57 11.55 4.64 -8.23
C SER A 57 12.05 4.41 -6.80
N TRP A 58 11.28 3.72 -5.95
CA TRP A 58 11.59 3.58 -4.52
C TRP A 58 12.72 2.59 -4.22
N GLY A 59 13.18 1.82 -5.23
CA GLY A 59 14.13 0.74 -5.02
C GLY A 59 13.47 -0.49 -4.41
N GLU A 60 14.14 -1.16 -3.48
CA GLU A 60 13.59 -2.37 -2.84
C GLU A 60 12.52 -2.00 -1.81
N VAL A 61 11.33 -2.58 -1.93
CA VAL A 61 10.18 -2.41 -1.04
C VAL A 61 9.73 -3.78 -0.51
N LEU A 62 8.86 -3.78 0.50
CA LEU A 62 8.19 -5.01 0.95
C LEU A 62 6.80 -5.08 0.31
N PHE A 63 6.62 -6.02 -0.61
CA PHE A 63 5.32 -6.33 -1.19
C PHE A 63 4.57 -7.28 -0.25
N VAL A 64 3.28 -7.01 -0.01
CA VAL A 64 2.44 -7.82 0.87
C VAL A 64 1.09 -8.08 0.22
N LYS A 65 0.68 -9.34 0.16
CA LYS A 65 -0.69 -9.75 -0.12
C LYS A 65 -1.24 -10.48 1.09
N ASN A 66 -2.33 -9.98 1.66
CA ASN A 66 -3.08 -10.70 2.66
C ASN A 66 -4.38 -11.29 2.08
N THR A 67 -4.67 -12.51 2.48
CA THR A 67 -5.99 -13.16 2.45
C THR A 67 -6.40 -13.43 3.90
N PRO A 68 -7.65 -13.83 4.20
CA PRO A 68 -8.07 -14.08 5.58
C PRO A 68 -7.18 -15.06 6.36
N ASN A 69 -6.58 -16.04 5.67
CA ASN A 69 -5.82 -17.13 6.30
C ASN A 69 -4.35 -17.21 5.86
N PHE A 70 -3.89 -16.32 4.97
CA PHE A 70 -2.51 -16.36 4.48
C PHE A 70 -2.00 -14.97 4.12
N ILE A 71 -0.82 -14.65 4.62
CA ILE A 71 -0.09 -13.43 4.31
C ILE A 71 1.17 -13.84 3.56
N ILE A 72 1.29 -13.35 2.33
CA ILE A 72 2.48 -13.48 1.50
C ILE A 72 3.22 -12.15 1.56
N GLU A 73 4.50 -12.21 1.92
CA GLU A 73 5.38 -11.04 1.89
C GLU A 73 6.73 -11.39 1.28
N PHE A 74 7.28 -10.47 0.51
CA PHE A 74 8.65 -10.60 -0.02
C PHE A 74 9.22 -9.23 -0.39
N ARG A 75 10.55 -9.15 -0.33
CA ARG A 75 11.30 -7.98 -0.77
C ARG A 75 11.48 -8.01 -2.28
N THR A 76 11.23 -6.89 -2.94
CA THR A 76 11.40 -6.77 -4.39
C THR A 76 11.51 -5.30 -4.80
N LYS A 77 12.05 -5.04 -5.99
CA LYS A 77 11.88 -3.75 -6.65
C LYS A 77 10.61 -3.82 -7.48
N ILE A 78 9.74 -2.81 -7.41
CA ILE A 78 8.55 -2.79 -8.26
C ILE A 78 9.01 -2.68 -9.72
N PRO A 79 8.78 -3.72 -10.55
CA PRO A 79 9.23 -3.69 -11.93
C PRO A 79 8.29 -2.84 -12.78
N SER A 80 8.79 -2.38 -13.92
CA SER A 80 7.94 -1.81 -14.95
C SER A 80 6.88 -2.81 -15.41
N GLY A 81 5.72 -2.27 -15.78
CA GLY A 81 4.64 -3.04 -16.34
C GLY A 81 3.96 -2.37 -17.53
N ARG A 82 3.08 -3.13 -18.19
CA ARG A 82 2.31 -2.65 -19.35
C ARG A 82 0.88 -3.15 -19.34
N ASN A 83 -0.03 -2.32 -19.83
CA ASN A 83 -1.41 -2.74 -20.08
C ASN A 83 -1.47 -3.60 -21.35
N ALA A 84 -1.94 -4.84 -21.22
CA ALA A 84 -2.23 -5.74 -22.34
C ALA A 84 -3.30 -6.74 -21.92
N GLN A 85 -4.18 -7.11 -22.86
CA GLN A 85 -5.24 -8.11 -22.66
C GLN A 85 -6.18 -7.84 -21.46
N GLY A 86 -6.37 -6.58 -21.06
CA GLY A 86 -7.20 -6.21 -19.91
C GLY A 86 -6.50 -6.29 -18.55
N PHE A 87 -5.18 -6.47 -18.53
CA PHE A 87 -4.38 -6.51 -17.29
C PHE A 87 -3.20 -5.53 -17.37
N TYR A 88 -2.80 -5.01 -16.22
CA TYR A 88 -1.46 -4.48 -15.98
C TYR A 88 -0.51 -5.65 -15.67
N ASN A 89 0.45 -5.88 -16.55
CA ASN A 89 1.37 -7.00 -16.49
C ASN A 89 2.68 -6.54 -15.84
N PHE A 90 3.02 -7.09 -14.68
CA PHE A 90 4.27 -6.82 -13.96
C PHE A 90 5.43 -7.63 -14.52
N GLY A 91 6.64 -7.08 -14.41
CA GLY A 91 7.86 -7.80 -14.77
C GLY A 91 8.01 -7.88 -16.28
N MET A 92 7.82 -6.76 -16.97
CA MET A 92 8.04 -6.66 -18.42
C MET A 92 9.41 -6.02 -18.68
N GLY A 93 10.27 -6.71 -19.44
CA GLY A 93 11.55 -6.22 -19.91
C GLY A 93 11.41 -5.08 -20.92
N ALA A 94 12.52 -4.39 -21.20
CA ALA A 94 12.55 -3.20 -22.05
C ALA A 94 12.05 -3.44 -23.49
N LYS A 95 12.06 -4.68 -23.98
CA LYS A 95 11.56 -5.06 -25.31
C LYS A 95 10.19 -5.74 -25.24
N GLY A 96 9.53 -5.72 -24.08
CA GLY A 96 8.22 -6.30 -23.89
C GLY A 96 8.21 -7.83 -23.75
N GLU A 97 9.35 -8.42 -23.40
CA GLU A 97 9.51 -9.80 -22.96
C GLU A 97 9.15 -9.95 -21.48
N GLU A 98 8.52 -11.05 -21.09
CA GLU A 98 8.29 -11.35 -19.68
C GLU A 98 9.64 -11.62 -18.99
N SER A 99 9.98 -10.80 -17.99
CA SER A 99 11.10 -11.03 -17.10
C SER A 99 10.58 -11.71 -15.83
N HIS A 100 10.23 -12.99 -15.95
CA HIS A 100 9.99 -13.84 -14.78
C HIS A 100 11.33 -14.38 -14.28
N GLY A 101 11.70 -14.00 -13.05
CA GLY A 101 12.96 -14.38 -12.43
C GLY A 101 12.87 -14.40 -10.91
N LEU A 102 13.80 -15.10 -10.26
CA LEU A 102 13.89 -15.14 -8.81
C LEU A 102 14.01 -13.72 -8.24
N GLY A 103 13.08 -13.35 -7.35
CA GLY A 103 13.08 -12.05 -6.65
C GLY A 103 12.41 -10.89 -7.40
N ILE A 104 11.85 -11.11 -8.59
CA ILE A 104 11.10 -10.09 -9.33
C ILE A 104 9.60 -10.37 -9.19
N LEU A 105 8.83 -9.35 -8.81
CA LEU A 105 7.37 -9.40 -8.85
C LEU A 105 6.90 -9.62 -10.30
N GLY A 106 6.41 -10.81 -10.61
CA GLY A 106 5.70 -11.12 -11.85
C GLY A 106 4.20 -11.27 -11.59
N GLY A 107 3.39 -11.04 -12.62
CA GLY A 107 1.96 -11.36 -12.57
C GLY A 107 1.09 -10.36 -13.32
N HIS A 108 -0.22 -10.58 -13.23
CA HIS A 108 -1.21 -9.84 -14.00
C HIS A 108 -2.26 -9.27 -13.03
N LEU A 109 -2.43 -7.95 -13.05
CA LEU A 109 -3.40 -7.23 -12.23
C LEU A 109 -4.49 -6.65 -13.12
N ARG A 110 -5.76 -6.96 -12.82
CA ARG A 110 -6.88 -6.19 -13.36
C ARG A 110 -6.90 -4.82 -12.70
N ALA A 111 -6.14 -3.87 -13.23
CA ALA A 111 -5.96 -2.57 -12.60
C ALA A 111 -7.23 -1.71 -12.62
N ASP A 112 -8.15 -1.98 -13.55
CA ASP A 112 -9.47 -1.37 -13.68
C ASP A 112 -10.40 -1.68 -12.50
N VAL A 113 -10.11 -2.70 -11.68
CA VAL A 113 -10.90 -2.99 -10.47
C VAL A 113 -10.47 -2.18 -9.25
N ILE A 114 -9.33 -1.48 -9.32
CA ILE A 114 -8.88 -0.63 -8.23
C ILE A 114 -9.84 0.55 -8.14
N GLU A 115 -10.43 0.73 -6.96
CA GLU A 115 -11.33 1.85 -6.66
C GLU A 115 -10.60 2.91 -5.82
N LYS A 116 -9.82 2.47 -4.83
CA LYS A 116 -9.07 3.36 -3.93
C LYS A 116 -7.64 2.91 -3.75
N ILE A 117 -6.79 3.91 -3.62
CA ILE A 117 -5.39 3.76 -3.24
C ILE A 117 -5.15 4.62 -1.99
N PHE A 118 -4.63 4.03 -0.92
CA PHE A 118 -4.38 4.74 0.33
C PHE A 118 -2.90 4.81 0.65
N PHE A 119 -2.44 6.01 0.98
CA PHE A 119 -1.11 6.26 1.53
C PHE A 119 -1.25 6.35 3.04
N VAL A 120 -0.84 5.28 3.73
CA VAL A 120 -1.13 5.05 5.15
C VAL A 120 0.16 5.12 5.97
N THR A 121 0.15 5.97 6.99
CA THR A 121 1.08 5.96 8.11
C THR A 121 0.34 5.43 9.33
N GLN A 122 0.84 4.35 9.93
CA GLN A 122 0.27 3.77 11.14
C GLN A 122 1.37 3.25 12.08
N THR A 123 1.06 3.15 13.37
CA THR A 123 1.87 2.38 14.31
C THR A 123 1.36 0.94 14.31
N PHE A 124 2.24 -0.02 14.02
CA PHE A 124 1.93 -1.44 14.05
C PHE A 124 2.98 -2.18 14.85
N MET A 125 2.56 -2.95 15.86
CA MET A 125 3.45 -3.63 16.82
C MET A 125 4.53 -2.69 17.41
N GLY A 126 4.14 -1.45 17.72
CA GLY A 126 5.03 -0.44 18.30
C GLY A 126 5.97 0.27 17.32
N LEU A 127 5.90 -0.04 16.02
CA LEU A 127 6.73 0.57 14.99
C LEU A 127 5.89 1.39 14.02
N VAL A 128 6.35 2.60 13.70
CA VAL A 128 5.76 3.41 12.63
C VAL A 128 6.02 2.74 11.29
N THR A 129 4.97 2.46 10.53
CA THR A 129 5.00 1.87 9.19
C THR A 129 4.39 2.85 8.19
N LYS A 130 4.88 2.81 6.95
CA LYS A 130 4.33 3.54 5.81
C LYS A 130 4.04 2.58 4.69
N SER A 131 2.84 2.64 4.14
CA SER A 131 2.38 1.72 3.10
C SER A 131 1.47 2.40 2.09
N VAL A 132 1.54 1.95 0.83
CA VAL A 132 0.57 2.22 -0.21
C VAL A 132 -0.31 0.99 -0.38
N GLN A 133 -1.62 1.14 -0.22
CA GLN A 133 -2.57 0.03 -0.18
C GLN A 133 -3.63 0.19 -1.25
N PHE A 134 -3.91 -0.89 -2.00
CA PHE A 134 -4.81 -0.88 -3.15
C PHE A 134 -6.07 -1.68 -2.81
N TYR A 135 -7.24 -1.11 -3.06
CA TYR A 135 -8.53 -1.70 -2.72
C TYR A 135 -9.48 -1.68 -3.91
N ASP A 136 -10.30 -2.72 -4.01
CA ASP A 136 -11.36 -2.80 -5.02
C ASP A 136 -12.64 -2.07 -4.56
N LYS A 137 -13.65 -2.04 -5.43
CA LYS A 137 -14.96 -1.42 -5.16
C LYS A 137 -15.75 -2.04 -3.99
N ASN A 138 -15.40 -3.25 -3.57
CA ASN A 138 -16.03 -3.93 -2.44
C ASN A 138 -15.28 -3.66 -1.12
N GLY A 139 -14.18 -2.89 -1.17
CA GLY A 139 -13.32 -2.66 -0.01
C GLY A 139 -12.38 -3.84 0.28
N GLU A 140 -12.19 -4.76 -0.67
CA GLU A 140 -11.23 -5.87 -0.53
C GLU A 140 -9.81 -5.39 -0.82
N ASN A 141 -8.85 -5.76 0.04
CA ASN A 141 -7.46 -5.43 -0.20
C ASN A 141 -6.90 -6.25 -1.37
N ILE A 142 -6.47 -5.57 -2.42
CA ILE A 142 -5.82 -6.18 -3.58
C ILE A 142 -4.39 -6.55 -3.20
N PHE A 143 -3.56 -5.58 -2.79
CA PHE A 143 -2.24 -5.78 -2.19
C PHE A 143 -1.78 -4.50 -1.47
N LYS A 144 -0.60 -4.58 -0.83
CA LYS A 144 0.05 -3.47 -0.13
C LYS A 144 1.54 -3.43 -0.50
N ILE A 145 2.09 -2.23 -0.57
CA ILE A 145 3.53 -2.00 -0.75
C ILE A 145 4.00 -1.16 0.43
N TYR A 146 4.93 -1.70 1.22
CA TYR A 146 5.48 -1.05 2.39
C TYR A 146 6.85 -0.45 2.09
N VAL A 147 7.09 0.74 2.65
CA VAL A 147 8.43 1.31 2.76
C VAL A 147 9.32 0.30 3.47
N ALA A 148 10.46 -0.01 2.87
CA ALA A 148 11.39 -1.00 3.37
C ALA A 148 12.05 -0.53 4.67
N ARG A 149 12.48 -1.51 5.46
CA ARG A 149 13.34 -1.29 6.61
C ARG A 149 14.75 -1.80 6.32
N ASP A 150 15.72 -1.16 6.95
CA ASP A 150 17.10 -1.63 7.01
C ASP A 150 17.29 -2.77 8.05
N GLU A 151 18.53 -3.21 8.23
CA GLU A 151 18.91 -4.25 9.19
C GLU A 151 18.65 -3.85 10.65
N LYS A 152 18.60 -2.54 10.95
CA LYS A 152 18.26 -2.00 12.27
C LYS A 152 16.76 -1.85 12.49
N ARG A 153 15.95 -2.28 11.51
CA ARG A 153 14.50 -2.12 11.47
C ARG A 153 14.05 -0.66 11.37
N GLU A 154 14.88 0.24 10.87
CA GLU A 154 14.53 1.64 10.63
C GLU A 154 13.96 1.80 9.21
N LEU A 155 12.98 2.69 9.01
CA LEU A 155 12.42 2.93 7.67
C LEU A 155 13.46 3.62 6.78
N SER A 156 13.56 3.21 5.51
CA SER A 156 14.43 3.86 4.52
C SER A 156 14.13 5.36 4.41
N PRO A 157 15.06 6.27 4.80
CA PRO A 157 14.79 7.71 4.81
C PRO A 157 14.44 8.26 3.41
N THR A 158 15.09 7.74 2.37
CA THR A 158 14.82 8.13 0.98
C THR A 158 13.41 7.75 0.54
N GLN A 159 12.94 6.54 0.89
CA GLN A 159 11.58 6.10 0.57
C GLN A 159 10.54 6.83 1.42
N VAL A 160 10.84 7.13 2.68
CA VAL A 160 9.97 7.96 3.53
C VAL A 160 9.77 9.33 2.91
N LYS A 161 10.85 9.97 2.43
CA LYS A 161 10.76 11.25 1.75
C LYS A 161 9.89 11.16 0.49
N ALA A 162 10.14 10.17 -0.38
CA ALA A 162 9.35 9.97 -1.60
C ALA A 162 7.86 9.71 -1.29
N PHE A 163 7.56 8.90 -0.28
CA PHE A 163 6.21 8.64 0.22
C PHE A 163 5.50 9.94 0.62
N GLU A 164 6.12 10.79 1.45
CA GLU A 164 5.50 12.02 1.92
C GLU A 164 5.32 13.06 0.80
N GLU A 165 6.33 13.20 -0.06
CA GLU A 165 6.27 14.13 -1.20
C GLU A 165 5.19 13.72 -2.20
N PHE A 166 5.03 12.43 -2.47
CA PHE A 166 3.98 11.94 -3.36
C PHE A 166 2.61 12.05 -2.70
N LYS A 167 2.47 11.63 -1.42
CA LYS A 167 1.24 11.78 -0.65
C LYS A 167 0.75 13.23 -0.63
N ALA A 168 1.63 14.20 -0.44
CA ALA A 168 1.26 15.62 -0.43
C ALA A 168 0.64 16.09 -1.76
N LYS A 169 1.07 15.53 -2.90
CA LYS A 169 0.58 15.84 -4.26
C LYS A 169 -0.69 15.08 -4.64
N LEU A 170 -1.17 14.17 -3.79
CA LEU A 170 -2.40 13.44 -4.07
C LEU A 170 -3.61 14.37 -4.05
#